data_AF-A0A431K9P8-F1
#
_entry.id   AF-A0A431K9P8-F1
#
_cell.length_a   1.000
_cell.length_b   1.000
_cell.length_c   1.000
_cell.angle_alpha   90.00
_cell.angle_beta   90.00
_cell.angle_gamma   90.00
#
_symmetry.space_group_name_H-M   'P 1'
#
loop_
_entity.id
_entity.type
_entity.pdbx_description
1 polymer ?
#
loop_
_entity_poly.entity_id
_entity_poly.type
_entity_poly.pdbx_seq_one_letter_code
_entity_poly.pdbx_strand_id
1 'polypeptide(L)'
;LGGACAAESNTVRYALHKKYMHSCRDNYLLAIQHSDSGLTKADLVPNVNFFMNVPVTADGGLKFDDGVSGPGKYVELRAEMDLWVLVSNCPQLNNPCNAYNPTPVQFLIWE
;
A
#
# COMPACT_ATOMS: atom_id res chain seq x y z
N LEU A 1 -11.87 -2.53 -1.85
CA LEU A 1 -11.29 -3.81 -1.39
C LEU A 1 -9.91 -3.53 -0.79
N GLY A 2 -9.63 -3.98 0.44
CA GLY A 2 -8.32 -3.86 1.14
C GLY A 2 -7.74 -2.44 1.30
N GLY A 3 -7.71 -1.89 2.52
CA GLY A 3 -6.93 -0.69 2.82
C GLY A 3 -5.43 -0.97 3.01
N ALA A 4 -4.65 0.09 3.23
CA ALA A 4 -3.23 0.01 3.57
C ALA A 4 -2.98 -0.96 4.73
N CYS A 5 -1.90 -1.73 4.66
CA CYS A 5 -1.46 -2.50 5.82
C CYS A 5 -1.09 -1.54 6.97
N ALA A 6 -1.41 -1.97 8.19
CA ALA A 6 -1.25 -1.20 9.41
C ALA A 6 -0.85 -2.10 10.58
N ALA A 7 -0.19 -1.54 11.60
CA ALA A 7 0.18 -2.25 12.82
C ALA A 7 -1.00 -3.01 13.45
N GLU A 8 -2.17 -2.38 13.50
CA GLU A 8 -3.40 -2.98 14.03
C GLU A 8 -3.85 -4.17 13.18
N SER A 9 -3.87 -4.02 11.85
CA SER A 9 -4.24 -5.11 10.94
C SER A 9 -3.27 -6.29 10.98
N ASN A 10 -1.97 -6.02 11.12
CA ASN A 10 -0.95 -7.07 11.23
C ASN A 10 -1.10 -7.85 12.53
N THR A 11 -1.42 -7.14 13.62
CA THR A 11 -1.64 -7.72 14.94
C THR A 11 -2.85 -8.65 14.94
N VAL A 12 -3.98 -8.19 14.38
CA VAL A 12 -5.23 -8.96 14.34
C VAL A 12 -5.14 -10.16 13.39
N ARG A 13 -4.49 -10.01 12.23
CA ARG A 13 -4.49 -11.05 11.19
C ARG A 13 -3.39 -12.10 11.35
N TYR A 14 -2.25 -11.72 11.90
CA TYR A 14 -1.05 -12.58 11.85
C TYR A 14 -0.55 -12.96 13.25
N ALA A 15 -0.16 -12.00 14.09
CA ALA A 15 0.19 -12.21 15.49
C ALA A 15 0.50 -10.89 16.22
N LEU A 16 0.36 -10.87 17.55
CA LEU A 16 0.66 -9.70 18.40
C LEU A 16 2.07 -9.12 18.17
N HIS A 17 3.08 -9.96 17.99
CA HIS A 17 4.47 -9.51 17.81
C HIS A 17 4.72 -8.82 16.46
N LYS A 18 3.76 -8.88 15.52
CA LYS A 18 3.84 -8.21 14.21
C LYS A 18 3.52 -6.70 14.29
N LYS A 19 3.11 -6.20 15.45
CA LYS A 19 2.79 -4.78 15.70
C LYS A 19 3.90 -3.81 15.28
N TYR A 20 5.17 -4.21 15.46
CA TYR A 20 6.32 -3.34 15.22
C TYR A 20 6.91 -3.45 13.81
N MET A 21 6.31 -4.26 12.95
CA MET A 21 6.75 -4.34 11.56
C MET A 21 6.27 -3.12 10.78
N HIS A 22 7.09 -2.68 9.82
CA HIS A 22 6.74 -1.59 8.93
C HIS A 22 5.40 -1.82 8.22
N SER A 23 4.69 -0.72 7.96
CA SER A 23 3.36 -0.76 7.35
C SER A 23 3.14 0.45 6.43
N CYS A 24 2.30 0.30 5.40
CA CYS A 24 1.97 1.40 4.49
C CYS A 24 1.32 2.55 5.23
N ARG A 25 0.49 2.27 6.23
CA ARG A 25 -0.15 3.31 7.02
C ARG A 25 0.87 4.17 7.76
N ASP A 26 1.90 3.55 8.35
CA ASP A 26 2.96 4.32 9.02
C ASP A 26 3.78 5.13 8.01
N ASN A 27 4.10 4.55 6.85
CA ASN A 27 4.77 5.26 5.76
C ASN A 27 3.99 6.50 5.32
N TYR A 28 2.67 6.38 5.15
CA TYR A 28 1.82 7.52 4.80
C TYR A 28 1.80 8.59 5.88
N LEU A 29 1.69 8.21 7.16
CA LEU A 29 1.69 9.19 8.26
C LEU A 29 3.03 9.92 8.37
N LEU A 30 4.15 9.21 8.18
CA LEU A 30 5.47 9.83 8.11
C LEU A 30 5.57 10.79 6.92
N ALA A 31 5.12 10.37 5.73
CA ALA A 31 5.13 11.23 4.54
C ALA A 31 4.28 12.50 4.72
N ILE A 32 3.07 12.38 5.29
CA ILE A 32 2.22 13.53 5.61
C ILE A 32 2.94 14.48 6.56
N GLN A 33 3.53 13.94 7.65
CA GLN A 33 4.24 14.75 8.66
C GLN A 33 5.44 15.52 8.08
N HIS A 34 6.10 14.96 7.06
CA HIS A 34 7.23 15.60 6.39
C HIS A 34 6.85 16.47 5.19
N SER A 35 5.57 16.51 4.82
CA SER A 35 5.06 17.32 3.73
C SER A 35 4.57 18.70 4.21
N ASP A 36 4.55 19.66 3.30
CA ASP A 36 3.92 20.98 3.45
C ASP A 36 2.48 21.01 2.91
N SER A 37 1.88 19.85 2.66
CA SER A 37 0.54 19.71 2.08
C SER A 37 -0.61 20.24 2.96
N GLY A 38 -0.35 20.47 4.26
CA GLY A 38 -1.36 20.83 5.24
C GLY A 38 -2.31 19.67 5.62
N LEU A 39 -2.10 18.48 5.06
CA LEU A 39 -2.87 17.28 5.37
C LEU A 39 -2.52 16.76 6.77
N THR A 40 -3.48 16.07 7.37
CA THR A 40 -3.35 15.43 8.69
C THR A 40 -3.70 13.95 8.59
N LYS A 41 -3.55 13.23 9.71
CA LYS A 41 -4.02 11.84 9.84
C LYS A 41 -5.50 11.67 9.48
N ALA A 42 -6.33 12.69 9.71
CA ALA A 42 -7.77 12.62 9.42
C ALA A 42 -8.06 12.60 7.91
N ASP A 43 -7.14 13.13 7.10
CA ASP A 43 -7.26 13.21 5.65
C ASP A 43 -6.78 11.94 4.94
N LEU A 44 -6.26 10.95 5.69
CA LEU A 44 -5.82 9.68 5.13
C LEU A 44 -7.02 8.78 4.79
N VAL A 45 -7.33 8.71 3.49
CA VAL A 45 -8.40 7.89 2.92
C VAL A 45 -7.90 6.50 2.46
N PRO A 46 -8.80 5.57 2.07
CA PRO A 46 -8.38 4.31 1.45
C PRO A 46 -7.51 4.53 0.20
N ASN A 47 -6.42 3.76 0.08
CA ASN A 47 -5.51 3.85 -1.04
C ASN A 47 -5.87 2.86 -2.16
N VAL A 48 -5.31 3.10 -3.35
CA VAL A 48 -5.22 2.10 -4.42
C VAL A 48 -3.99 1.23 -4.18
N ASN A 49 -4.13 -0.09 -4.33
CA ASN A 49 -3.02 -1.04 -4.18
C ASN A 49 -2.62 -1.56 -5.57
N PHE A 50 -1.69 -0.90 -6.25
CA PHE A 50 -1.21 -1.36 -7.55
C PHE A 50 -0.50 -2.71 -7.45
N PHE A 51 -0.72 -3.56 -8.46
CA PHE A 51 -0.19 -4.93 -8.58
C PHE A 51 -0.57 -5.92 -7.46
N MET A 52 -1.39 -5.50 -6.50
CA MET A 52 -1.94 -6.38 -5.47
C MET A 52 -3.08 -7.22 -6.05
N ASN A 53 -3.10 -8.52 -5.73
CA ASN A 53 -4.13 -9.44 -6.21
C ASN A 53 -4.97 -9.97 -5.03
N VAL A 54 -6.19 -9.43 -4.88
CA VAL A 54 -7.14 -9.84 -3.84
C VAL A 54 -8.50 -10.09 -4.47
N PRO A 55 -8.74 -11.26 -5.08
CA PRO A 55 -10.03 -11.57 -5.66
C PRO A 55 -11.10 -11.69 -4.58
N VAL A 56 -12.30 -11.23 -4.92
CA VAL A 56 -13.52 -11.52 -4.16
C VAL A 56 -14.03 -12.88 -4.60
N THR A 57 -14.21 -13.79 -3.67
CA THR A 57 -14.72 -15.13 -3.95
C THR A 57 -16.23 -15.09 -4.20
N ALA A 58 -16.79 -16.13 -4.81
CA ALA A 58 -18.23 -16.18 -5.13
C ALA A 58 -19.13 -16.11 -3.90
N ASP A 59 -18.64 -16.55 -2.74
CA ASP A 59 -19.27 -16.47 -1.42
C ASP A 59 -19.02 -15.13 -0.70
N GLY A 60 -18.31 -14.19 -1.32
CA GLY A 60 -18.05 -12.85 -0.78
C GLY A 60 -16.82 -12.75 0.13
N GLY A 61 -16.02 -13.80 0.22
CA GLY A 61 -14.73 -13.81 0.90
C GLY A 61 -13.64 -13.06 0.13
N LEU A 62 -12.50 -12.85 0.79
CA LEU A 62 -11.30 -12.25 0.19
C LEU A 62 -10.15 -13.25 0.30
N LYS A 63 -9.44 -13.46 -0.81
CA LYS A 63 -8.23 -14.29 -0.85
C LYS A 63 -7.02 -13.43 -1.14
N PHE A 64 -5.92 -13.62 -0.41
CA PHE A 64 -4.64 -13.02 -0.76
C PHE A 64 -3.92 -13.96 -1.72
N ASP A 65 -3.94 -13.64 -3.00
CA ASP A 65 -3.18 -14.35 -4.02
C ASP A 65 -1.83 -13.68 -4.26
N ASP A 66 -0.95 -14.36 -4.99
CA ASP A 66 0.33 -13.81 -5.39
C ASP A 66 0.13 -12.50 -6.15
N GLY A 67 0.97 -11.52 -5.82
CA GLY A 67 1.01 -10.24 -6.52
C GLY A 67 1.28 -10.45 -8.00
N VAL A 68 0.71 -9.58 -8.84
CA VAL A 68 0.89 -9.62 -10.29
C VAL A 68 2.03 -8.71 -10.77
N SER A 69 2.85 -8.20 -9.84
CA SER A 69 4.00 -7.36 -10.14
C SER A 69 5.11 -8.14 -10.85
N GLY A 70 6.06 -7.41 -11.42
CA GLY A 70 7.25 -7.97 -12.09
C GLY A 70 8.08 -6.87 -12.74
N PRO A 71 9.37 -7.11 -13.03
CA PRO A 71 10.23 -6.12 -13.68
C PRO A 71 9.60 -5.59 -14.98
N GLY A 72 9.65 -4.27 -15.16
CA GLY A 72 9.11 -3.58 -16.35
C GLY A 72 7.59 -3.40 -16.39
N LYS A 73 6.82 -3.99 -15.46
CA LYS A 73 5.40 -3.67 -15.31
C LYS A 73 5.25 -2.29 -14.66
N TYR A 74 4.40 -1.45 -15.24
CA TYR A 74 4.15 -0.10 -14.75
C TYR A 74 2.67 0.25 -14.80
N VAL A 75 2.32 1.28 -14.05
CA VAL A 75 1.06 2.01 -14.17
C VAL A 75 1.43 3.45 -14.46
N GLU A 76 0.77 4.03 -15.44
CA GLU A 76 0.89 5.43 -15.80
C GLU A 76 -0.40 6.16 -15.43
N LEU A 77 -0.25 7.31 -14.79
CA LEU A 77 -1.37 8.12 -14.34
C LEU A 77 -1.20 9.52 -14.92
N ARG A 78 -2.29 10.06 -15.50
CA ARG A 78 -2.36 11.45 -15.90
C ARG A 78 -2.98 12.28 -14.79
N ALA A 79 -2.30 13.34 -14.37
CA ALA A 79 -2.87 14.33 -13.47
C ALA A 79 -3.83 15.24 -14.27
N GLU A 80 -5.13 15.15 -13.99
CA GLU A 80 -6.15 16.04 -14.60
C GLU A 80 -6.27 17.38 -13.87
N MET A 81 -5.59 17.52 -12.74
CA MET A 81 -5.53 18.71 -11.89
C MET A 81 -4.29 18.65 -10.99
N ASP A 82 -3.97 19.76 -10.33
CA ASP A 82 -2.93 19.79 -9.30
C ASP A 82 -3.28 18.85 -8.15
N LEU A 83 -2.32 18.02 -7.74
CA LEU A 83 -2.55 16.96 -6.77
C LEU A 83 -1.32 16.64 -5.93
N TRP A 84 -1.58 16.21 -4.70
CA TRP A 84 -0.59 15.58 -3.82
C TRP A 84 -0.68 14.05 -3.98
N VAL A 85 0.43 13.39 -4.34
CA VAL A 85 0.49 11.92 -4.41
C VAL A 85 1.29 11.38 -3.24
N LEU A 86 0.69 10.45 -2.50
CA LEU A 86 1.39 9.67 -1.49
C LEU A 86 1.60 8.25 -1.99
N VAL A 87 2.87 7.83 -2.07
CA VAL A 87 3.27 6.48 -2.50
C VAL A 87 3.98 5.78 -1.36
N SER A 88 3.54 4.56 -1.05
CA SER A 88 4.23 3.66 -0.14
C SER A 88 4.61 2.39 -0.88
N ASN A 89 5.91 2.10 -0.96
CA ASN A 89 6.36 0.77 -1.38
C ASN A 89 6.05 -0.24 -0.27
N CYS A 90 5.03 -1.08 -0.48
CA CYS A 90 4.43 -1.88 0.58
C CYS A 90 5.43 -2.86 1.24
N PRO A 91 5.72 -2.71 2.55
CA PRO A 91 6.73 -3.51 3.24
C PRO A 91 6.15 -4.83 3.82
N GLN A 92 4.96 -5.25 3.38
CA GLN A 92 4.26 -6.38 3.98
C GLN A 92 5.04 -7.68 3.82
N LEU A 93 5.28 -8.44 4.89
CA LEU A 93 5.99 -9.74 4.83
C LEU A 93 5.16 -10.90 5.37
N ASN A 94 3.89 -10.65 5.71
CA ASN A 94 3.04 -11.63 6.37
C ASN A 94 2.03 -12.31 5.40
N ASN A 95 2.07 -11.96 4.11
CA ASN A 95 1.19 -12.54 3.08
C ASN A 95 1.87 -12.52 1.70
N PRO A 96 1.34 -13.24 0.69
CA PRO A 96 2.03 -13.44 -0.58
C PRO A 96 1.97 -12.25 -1.55
N CYS A 97 1.33 -11.13 -1.20
CA CYS A 97 1.06 -10.02 -2.13
C CYS A 97 2.31 -9.41 -2.78
N ASN A 98 3.49 -9.62 -2.18
CA ASN A 98 4.79 -9.19 -2.72
C ASN A 98 5.83 -10.33 -2.68
N ALA A 99 5.36 -11.58 -2.76
CA ALA A 99 6.20 -12.78 -2.68
C ALA A 99 7.12 -12.82 -1.44
N TYR A 100 6.71 -12.18 -0.34
CA TYR A 100 7.49 -12.08 0.90
C TYR A 100 8.86 -11.40 0.73
N ASN A 101 9.08 -10.72 -0.40
CA ASN A 101 10.35 -10.07 -0.75
C ASN A 101 10.06 -8.74 -1.48
N PRO A 102 9.76 -7.65 -0.74
CA PRO A 102 9.60 -6.32 -1.32
C PRO A 102 10.84 -5.93 -2.11
N THR A 103 10.64 -5.50 -3.35
CA THR A 103 11.71 -5.01 -4.23
C THR A 103 11.59 -3.50 -4.44
N PRO A 104 12.67 -2.80 -4.85
CA PRO A 104 12.59 -1.38 -5.15
C PRO A 104 11.55 -1.08 -6.24
N VAL A 105 10.84 0.04 -6.06
CA VAL A 105 9.92 0.60 -7.06
C VAL A 105 10.48 1.93 -7.52
N GLN A 106 10.39 2.21 -8.81
CA GLN A 106 10.73 3.50 -9.39
C GLN A 106 9.47 4.35 -9.52
N PHE A 107 9.55 5.61 -9.08
CA PHE A 107 8.52 6.61 -9.28
C PHE A 107 9.09 7.72 -10.16
N LEU A 108 8.41 8.03 -11.26
CA LEU A 108 8.80 9.05 -12.22
C LEU A 108 7.69 10.08 -12.31
N ILE A 109 8.07 11.34 -12.45
CA ILE A 109 7.17 12.48 -12.67
C ILE A 109 7.71 13.21 -13.89
N TRP A 110 6.84 13.51 -14.86
CA TRP A 110 7.20 14.19 -16.09
C TRP A 110 6.01 15.03 -16.59
N GLU A 111 6.28 15.91 -17.56
CA GLU A 111 5.30 16.77 -18.26
C GLU A 111 4.84 16.13 -19.58
#